data_AF-Q5F801-F1
#
_entry.id   AF-Q5F801-F1
#
_cell.length_a   1.000
_cell.length_b   1.000
_cell.length_c   1.000
_cell.angle_alpha   90.00
_cell.angle_beta   90.00
_cell.angle_gamma   90.00
#
_symmetry.space_group_name_H-M   'P 1'
#
loop_
_entity.id
_entity.type
_entity.pdbx_description
1 polymer ?
#
loop_
_entity_poly.entity_id
_entity_poly.type
_entity_poly.pdbx_seq_one_letter_code
_entity_poly.pdbx_strand_id
1 'polypeptide(L)'
;MTTEVNSGQVRGPVQLAFAQSIDPIVPPEVSITRMAVTNEKDLEKERTMGRKYIVPYVVYRVHGFISANLAAKTGFSDDDLAKLWQALTLMFEHDRSAARGEMAARKLVVFKHDSALGSQPAHKLFDAVKVERVNGESGTPASGFGDYKISVVSDGLNGVSVEEYL
;
A
#
# COMPACT_ATOMS: atom_id res chain seq x y z
N MET A 1 13.82 -21.71 8.95
CA MET A 1 13.31 -22.55 7.86
C MET A 1 13.01 -23.95 8.40
N THR A 2 11.74 -24.28 8.66
CA THR A 2 11.35 -25.60 9.20
C THR A 2 11.17 -26.58 8.05
N THR A 3 12.23 -27.31 7.72
CA THR A 3 12.31 -28.36 6.69
C THR A 3 12.80 -29.66 7.34
N GLU A 4 12.97 -30.74 6.56
CA GLU A 4 13.61 -31.98 7.06
C GLU A 4 14.98 -31.69 7.69
N VAL A 5 15.75 -30.79 7.09
CA VAL A 5 16.92 -30.17 7.74
C VAL A 5 16.50 -28.83 8.35
N ASN A 6 16.14 -28.84 9.62
CA ASN A 6 15.56 -27.68 10.30
C ASN A 6 16.59 -26.55 10.54
N SER A 7 16.23 -25.32 10.17
CA SER A 7 16.98 -24.08 10.43
C SER A 7 16.12 -23.02 11.15
N GLY A 8 15.17 -23.43 12.00
CA GLY A 8 14.44 -22.56 12.94
C GLY A 8 13.35 -21.68 12.30
N GLN A 9 13.08 -20.52 12.89
CA GLN A 9 12.11 -19.55 12.40
C GLN A 9 12.59 -18.12 12.67
N VAL A 10 12.26 -17.20 11.78
CA VAL A 10 12.59 -15.78 11.93
C VAL A 10 11.31 -14.98 11.84
N ARG A 11 11.12 -14.05 12.78
CA ARG A 11 10.11 -13.01 12.67
C ARG A 11 10.82 -11.69 12.44
N GLY A 12 10.70 -11.17 11.21
CA GLY A 12 11.28 -9.89 10.84
C GLY A 12 10.63 -8.72 11.58
N PRO A 13 11.31 -7.56 11.64
CA PRO A 13 10.80 -6.39 12.34
C PRO A 13 9.61 -5.72 11.65
N VAL A 14 9.59 -5.76 10.31
CA VAL A 14 8.57 -5.10 9.49
C VAL A 14 7.34 -5.99 9.38
N GLN A 15 6.19 -5.47 9.80
CA GLN A 15 4.89 -6.12 9.68
C GLN A 15 3.92 -5.14 9.02
N LEU A 16 3.30 -5.55 7.92
CA LEU A 16 2.33 -4.75 7.18
C LEU A 16 0.93 -5.35 7.35
N ALA A 17 -0.06 -4.50 7.59
CA ALA A 17 -1.46 -4.88 7.63
C ALA A 17 -2.08 -4.82 6.22
N PHE A 18 -3.32 -5.28 6.10
CA PHE A 18 -4.06 -5.17 4.84
C PHE A 18 -4.35 -3.71 4.52
N ALA A 19 -4.05 -3.31 3.29
CA ALA A 19 -4.40 -1.99 2.80
C ALA A 19 -5.92 -1.89 2.58
N GLN A 20 -6.52 -0.78 3.01
CA GLN A 20 -7.94 -0.50 2.83
C GLN A 20 -8.13 0.78 2.04
N SER A 21 -9.17 0.84 1.24
CA SER A 21 -9.53 2.06 0.53
C SER A 21 -10.12 3.08 1.49
N ILE A 22 -9.82 4.36 1.24
CA ILE A 22 -10.40 5.46 2.01
C ILE A 22 -11.91 5.59 1.71
N ASP A 23 -12.28 5.45 0.44
CA ASP A 23 -13.67 5.44 -0.01
C ASP A 23 -14.10 4.04 -0.46
N PRO A 24 -15.40 3.74 -0.48
CA PRO A 24 -15.93 2.53 -1.09
C PRO A 24 -15.55 2.43 -2.57
N ILE A 25 -15.20 1.23 -3.03
CA ILE A 25 -14.85 0.97 -4.42
C ILE A 25 -15.97 0.18 -5.09
N VAL A 26 -16.34 0.59 -6.30
CA VAL A 26 -17.19 -0.18 -7.22
C VAL A 26 -16.37 -0.49 -8.48
N PRO A 27 -15.86 -1.72 -8.66
CA PRO A 27 -15.07 -2.07 -9.83
C PRO A 27 -15.97 -2.27 -11.07
N PRO A 28 -15.85 -1.47 -12.14
CA PRO A 28 -16.51 -1.76 -13.41
C PRO A 28 -15.85 -2.95 -14.13
N GLU A 29 -16.68 -3.69 -14.85
CA GLU A 29 -16.26 -4.72 -15.80
C GLU A 29 -16.11 -4.09 -17.19
N VAL A 30 -14.89 -4.12 -17.73
CA VAL A 30 -14.58 -3.66 -19.08
C VAL A 30 -14.47 -4.88 -20.00
N SER A 31 -15.33 -4.95 -21.01
CA SER A 31 -15.26 -6.00 -22.03
C SER A 31 -14.15 -5.69 -23.04
N ILE A 32 -13.34 -6.71 -23.36
CA ILE A 32 -12.22 -6.63 -24.30
C ILE A 32 -12.28 -7.78 -25.30
N THR A 33 -11.61 -7.63 -26.45
CA THR A 33 -11.55 -8.67 -27.49
C THR A 33 -10.12 -9.09 -27.78
N ARG A 34 -9.90 -10.39 -27.99
CA ARG A 34 -8.65 -10.94 -28.51
C ARG A 34 -8.90 -11.53 -29.90
N MET A 35 -8.10 -11.13 -30.89
CA MET A 35 -8.22 -11.63 -32.27
C MET A 35 -7.69 -13.05 -32.43
N ALA A 36 -6.50 -13.35 -31.90
CA ALA A 36 -5.91 -14.67 -32.06
C ALA A 36 -6.66 -15.71 -31.21
N VAL A 37 -7.03 -16.82 -31.87
CA VAL A 37 -7.65 -17.98 -31.24
C VAL A 37 -6.56 -18.93 -30.73
N THR A 38 -6.76 -19.54 -29.56
CA THR A 38 -5.74 -20.38 -28.89
C THR A 38 -6.04 -21.88 -28.94
N ASN A 39 -7.17 -22.28 -29.52
CA ASN A 39 -7.56 -23.68 -29.66
C ASN A 39 -8.21 -23.91 -31.03
N GLU A 40 -8.22 -25.15 -31.51
CA GLU A 40 -8.83 -25.47 -32.81
C GLU A 40 -10.37 -25.34 -32.78
N LYS A 41 -10.98 -25.54 -31.61
CA LYS A 41 -12.44 -25.51 -31.45
C LYS A 41 -13.06 -24.13 -31.69
N ASP A 42 -12.29 -23.07 -31.49
CA ASP A 42 -12.72 -21.69 -31.67
C ASP A 42 -12.26 -21.10 -33.01
N LEU A 43 -11.70 -21.90 -33.95
CA LEU A 43 -11.19 -21.41 -35.24
C LEU A 43 -12.25 -20.67 -36.07
N GLU A 44 -13.51 -21.08 -35.96
CA GLU A 44 -14.63 -20.41 -36.63
C GLU A 44 -15.04 -19.09 -35.95
N LYS A 45 -14.62 -18.86 -34.70
CA LYS A 45 -14.87 -17.59 -34.01
C LYS A 45 -13.82 -16.58 -34.44
N GLU A 46 -14.23 -15.54 -35.19
CA GLU A 46 -13.34 -14.46 -35.59
C GLU A 46 -12.66 -13.74 -34.40
N ARG A 47 -13.30 -13.71 -33.22
CA ARG A 47 -12.79 -13.03 -32.01
C ARG A 47 -13.22 -13.75 -30.72
N THR A 48 -12.35 -13.72 -29.71
CA THR A 48 -12.66 -14.17 -28.34
C THR A 48 -12.91 -12.98 -27.41
N MET A 49 -13.98 -13.05 -26.62
CA MET A 49 -14.35 -12.00 -25.65
C MET A 49 -13.66 -12.27 -24.30
N GLY A 50 -13.02 -11.24 -23.76
CA GLY A 50 -12.44 -11.21 -22.42
C GLY A 50 -13.09 -10.13 -21.56
N ARG A 51 -12.71 -10.13 -20.28
CA ARG A 51 -13.19 -9.18 -19.27
C ARG A 51 -12.02 -8.67 -18.47
N LYS A 52 -12.06 -7.40 -18.08
CA LYS A 52 -11.08 -6.77 -17.21
C LYS A 52 -11.80 -5.95 -16.16
N TYR A 53 -11.56 -6.28 -14.90
CA TYR A 53 -12.02 -5.47 -13.78
C TYR A 53 -10.98 -4.38 -13.53
N ILE A 54 -11.44 -3.14 -13.41
CA ILE A 54 -10.58 -2.01 -13.07
C ILE A 54 -11.14 -1.29 -11.85
N VAL A 55 -10.32 -0.46 -11.23
CA VAL A 55 -10.78 0.54 -10.26
C VAL A 55 -10.47 1.90 -10.87
N PRO A 56 -11.47 2.75 -11.19
CA PRO A 56 -11.24 4.00 -11.90
C PRO A 56 -10.28 4.92 -11.16
N TYR A 57 -10.53 5.15 -9.87
CA TYR A 57 -9.61 5.84 -8.99
C TYR A 57 -9.91 5.50 -7.53
N VAL A 58 -8.87 5.38 -6.71
CA VAL A 58 -8.99 5.25 -5.26
C VAL A 58 -7.67 5.54 -4.57
N VAL A 59 -7.73 6.01 -3.33
CA VAL A 59 -6.58 6.05 -2.41
C VAL A 59 -6.68 4.86 -1.46
N TYR A 60 -5.64 4.03 -1.44
CA TYR A 60 -5.47 2.98 -0.43
C TYR A 60 -4.55 3.46 0.68
N ARG A 61 -4.90 3.10 1.91
CA ARG A 61 -4.08 3.30 3.10
C ARG A 61 -3.62 1.96 3.64
N VAL A 62 -2.32 1.82 3.85
CA VAL A 62 -1.70 0.68 4.51
C VAL A 62 -1.12 1.13 5.84
N HIS A 63 -1.22 0.27 6.87
CA HIS A 63 -0.56 0.48 8.15
C HIS A 63 0.61 -0.49 8.29
N GLY A 64 1.73 0.00 8.79
CA GLY A 64 2.95 -0.77 9.00
C GLY A 64 3.50 -0.57 10.41
N PHE A 65 4.22 -1.57 10.88
CA PHE A 65 4.84 -1.60 12.20
C PHE A 65 6.27 -2.11 12.06
N ILE A 66 7.22 -1.46 12.73
CA ILE A 66 8.62 -1.88 12.76
C ILE A 66 9.04 -2.05 14.22
N SER A 67 9.30 -3.30 14.64
CA SER A 67 9.70 -3.60 16.01
C SER A 67 11.21 -3.54 16.19
N ALA A 68 11.69 -2.62 17.02
CA ALA A 68 13.11 -2.51 17.37
C ALA A 68 13.67 -3.79 18.01
N ASN A 69 12.87 -4.47 18.85
CA ASN A 69 13.27 -5.73 19.50
C ASN A 69 13.46 -6.89 18.49
N LEU A 70 12.63 -6.94 17.44
CA LEU A 70 12.79 -7.94 16.38
C LEU A 70 13.94 -7.56 15.43
N ALA A 71 14.17 -6.27 15.21
CA ALA A 71 15.29 -5.78 14.43
C ALA A 71 16.62 -6.18 15.08
N ALA A 72 16.76 -5.95 16.38
CA ALA A 72 17.95 -6.35 17.15
C ALA A 72 18.24 -7.86 17.09
N LYS A 73 17.20 -8.70 17.01
CA LYS A 73 17.35 -10.16 16.89
C LYS A 73 17.75 -10.64 15.49
N THR A 74 17.49 -9.82 14.46
CA THR A 74 17.68 -10.19 13.05
C THR A 74 18.83 -9.45 12.38
N GLY A 75 19.42 -8.46 13.06
CA GLY A 75 20.47 -7.60 12.49
C GLY A 75 19.94 -6.55 11.51
N PHE A 76 18.63 -6.30 11.49
CA PHE A 76 18.03 -5.27 10.65
C PHE A 76 18.56 -3.89 11.07
N SER A 77 19.25 -3.24 10.15
CA SER A 77 20.01 -2.01 10.39
C SER A 77 19.27 -0.75 9.93
N ASP A 78 19.80 0.42 10.29
CA ASP A 78 19.31 1.70 9.77
C ASP A 78 19.50 1.82 8.25
N ASP A 79 20.55 1.19 7.69
CA ASP A 79 20.77 1.12 6.24
C ASP A 79 19.71 0.27 5.53
N ASP A 80 19.17 -0.75 6.20
CA ASP A 80 18.07 -1.56 5.67
C ASP A 80 16.74 -0.81 5.78
N LEU A 81 16.57 -0.03 6.86
CA LEU A 81 15.43 0.86 7.05
C LEU A 81 15.38 1.94 5.95
N ALA A 82 16.51 2.54 5.60
CA ALA A 82 16.59 3.51 4.50
C ALA A 82 16.18 2.89 3.16
N LYS A 83 16.63 1.66 2.87
CA LYS A 83 16.21 0.91 1.66
C LYS A 83 14.72 0.59 1.69
N LEU A 84 14.16 0.30 2.86
CA LEU A 84 12.71 0.08 3.00
C LEU A 84 11.92 1.34 2.64
N TRP A 85 12.34 2.52 3.11
CA TRP A 85 11.70 3.80 2.74
C TRP A 85 11.79 4.07 1.24
N GLN A 86 12.95 3.84 0.64
CA GLN A 86 13.11 3.93 -0.81
C GLN A 86 12.19 2.94 -1.55
N ALA A 87 12.13 1.69 -1.10
CA ALA A 87 11.28 0.67 -1.70
C ALA A 87 9.80 1.04 -1.61
N LEU A 88 9.33 1.59 -0.47
CA LEU A 88 7.94 2.00 -0.31
C LEU A 88 7.57 3.23 -1.14
N THR A 89 8.49 4.19 -1.27
CA THR A 89 8.27 5.39 -2.08
C THR A 89 8.30 5.11 -3.59
N LEU A 90 9.04 4.09 -4.04
CA LEU A 90 9.17 3.69 -5.45
C LEU A 90 8.45 2.37 -5.79
N MET A 91 7.63 1.84 -4.87
CA MET A 91 7.11 0.47 -4.91
C MET A 91 6.43 0.06 -6.22
N PHE A 92 5.81 1.00 -6.91
CA PHE A 92 5.05 0.74 -8.14
C PHE A 92 5.79 1.09 -9.43
N GLU A 93 6.97 1.72 -9.36
CA GLU A 93 7.67 2.20 -10.56
C GLU A 93 8.18 1.07 -11.44
N HIS A 94 8.56 -0.05 -10.83
CA HIS A 94 9.03 -1.23 -11.54
C HIS A 94 7.96 -2.30 -11.73
N ASP A 95 6.72 -2.05 -11.31
CA ASP A 95 5.66 -3.08 -11.24
C ASP A 95 4.48 -2.78 -12.18
N ARG A 96 4.79 -2.24 -13.36
CA ARG A 96 3.80 -1.88 -14.39
C ARG A 96 3.28 -3.10 -15.13
N SER A 97 1.97 -3.19 -15.31
CA SER A 97 1.35 -4.24 -16.11
C SER A 97 0.00 -3.80 -16.67
N ALA A 98 -0.50 -4.53 -17.65
CA ALA A 98 -1.84 -4.29 -18.20
C ALA A 98 -2.91 -4.32 -17.09
N ALA A 99 -2.77 -5.17 -16.06
CA ALA A 99 -3.78 -5.31 -15.00
C ALA A 99 -3.76 -4.17 -13.97
N ARG A 100 -2.58 -3.60 -13.68
CA ARG A 100 -2.41 -2.61 -12.60
C ARG A 100 -2.64 -1.17 -13.01
N GLY A 101 -2.43 -0.84 -14.29
CA GLY A 101 -2.55 0.53 -14.77
C GLY A 101 -1.53 1.45 -14.10
N GLU A 102 -1.99 2.60 -13.59
CA GLU A 102 -1.16 3.66 -13.01
C GLU A 102 -1.26 3.68 -11.47
N MET A 103 -0.56 2.76 -10.82
CA MET A 103 -0.38 2.80 -9.37
C MET A 103 0.80 3.71 -9.00
N ALA A 104 0.65 4.48 -7.92
CA ALA A 104 1.70 5.35 -7.40
C ALA A 104 1.63 5.46 -5.88
N ALA A 105 2.79 5.52 -5.22
CA ALA A 105 2.86 5.92 -3.81
C ALA A 105 2.59 7.42 -3.74
N ARG A 106 1.66 7.84 -2.88
CA ARG A 106 1.26 9.25 -2.80
C ARG A 106 1.80 9.96 -1.57
N LYS A 107 1.94 9.26 -0.45
CA LYS A 107 2.45 9.78 0.81
C LYS A 107 2.88 8.64 1.72
N LEU A 108 4.01 8.77 2.38
CA LEU A 108 4.49 7.86 3.42
C LEU A 108 4.73 8.67 4.70
N VAL A 109 4.01 8.33 5.76
CA VAL A 109 4.15 8.96 7.08
C VAL A 109 4.78 7.97 8.02
N VAL A 110 5.90 8.35 8.62
CA VAL A 110 6.69 7.53 9.55
C VAL A 110 6.59 8.14 10.94
N PHE A 111 6.18 7.32 11.91
CA PHE A 111 6.18 7.67 13.32
C PHE A 111 7.33 6.95 14.00
N LYS A 112 8.33 7.70 14.47
CA LYS A 112 9.50 7.17 15.17
C LYS A 112 9.37 7.44 16.66
N HIS A 113 9.27 6.37 17.44
CA HIS A 113 9.24 6.42 18.89
C HIS A 113 10.64 6.67 19.46
N ASP A 114 10.73 7.40 20.57
CA ASP A 114 11.97 7.61 21.33
C ASP A 114 12.40 6.38 22.16
N SER A 115 11.50 5.41 22.32
CA SER A 115 11.72 4.16 23.05
C SER A 115 11.55 2.93 22.14
N ALA A 116 12.41 1.93 22.33
CA ALA A 116 12.36 0.65 21.61
C ALA A 116 11.06 -0.14 21.85
N LEU A 117 10.35 0.13 22.95
CA LEU A 117 9.06 -0.49 23.28
C LEU A 117 7.87 0.31 22.74
N GLY A 118 8.09 1.52 22.23
CA GLY A 118 7.07 2.46 21.81
C GLY A 118 6.66 3.42 22.92
N SER A 119 6.32 4.64 22.51
CA SER A 119 5.99 5.78 23.39
C SER A 119 4.51 6.17 23.31
N GLN A 120 3.81 5.70 22.27
CA GLN A 120 2.38 5.94 22.03
C GLN A 120 1.72 4.69 21.43
N PRO A 121 0.42 4.46 21.69
CA PRO A 121 -0.34 3.42 21.01
C PRO A 121 -0.46 3.67 19.50
N ALA A 122 -0.32 2.62 18.69
CA ALA A 122 -0.35 2.74 17.24
C ALA A 122 -1.65 3.32 16.67
N HIS A 123 -2.82 3.01 17.26
CA HIS A 123 -4.09 3.56 16.79
C HIS A 123 -4.12 5.08 16.87
N LYS A 124 -3.55 5.71 17.92
CA LYS A 124 -3.48 7.16 18.04
C LYS A 124 -2.62 7.79 16.94
N LEU A 125 -1.50 7.14 16.61
CA LEU A 125 -0.61 7.57 15.54
C LEU A 125 -1.28 7.45 14.17
N PHE A 126 -2.00 6.37 13.93
CA PHE A 126 -2.75 6.22 12.69
C PHE A 126 -3.92 7.20 12.61
N ASP A 127 -4.63 7.46 13.71
CA ASP A 127 -5.72 8.45 13.73
C ASP A 127 -5.21 9.88 13.52
N ALA A 128 -3.95 10.17 13.81
CA ALA A 128 -3.31 11.46 13.53
C ALA A 128 -3.21 11.76 12.02
N VAL A 129 -3.16 10.74 11.16
CA VAL A 129 -3.20 10.93 9.71
C VAL A 129 -4.65 11.03 9.25
N LYS A 130 -5.06 12.24 8.88
CA LYS A 130 -6.38 12.54 8.34
C LYS A 130 -6.33 12.57 6.81
N VAL A 131 -7.29 11.91 6.19
CA VAL A 131 -7.51 11.93 4.75
C VAL A 131 -8.91 12.43 4.51
N GLU A 132 -9.03 13.59 3.88
CA GLU A 132 -10.28 14.29 3.69
C GLU A 132 -10.56 14.47 2.20
N ARG A 133 -11.83 14.29 1.82
CA ARG A 133 -12.33 14.61 0.50
C ARG A 133 -12.60 16.11 0.42
N VAL A 134 -11.77 16.85 -0.33
CA VAL A 134 -11.82 18.32 -0.40
C VAL A 134 -12.38 18.87 -1.71
N ASN A 135 -12.35 18.09 -2.79
CA ASN A 135 -12.97 18.46 -4.07
C ASN A 135 -13.94 17.38 -4.55
N GLY A 136 -14.87 17.81 -5.41
CA GLY A 136 -15.95 16.99 -5.93
C GLY A 136 -17.19 16.98 -5.03
N GLU A 137 -18.30 16.48 -5.57
CA GLU A 137 -19.56 16.37 -4.84
C GLU A 137 -19.49 15.23 -3.82
N SER A 138 -19.99 15.47 -2.61
CA SER A 138 -20.02 14.46 -1.55
C SER A 138 -20.81 13.22 -1.99
N GLY A 139 -20.27 12.02 -1.77
CA GLY A 139 -20.89 10.76 -2.18
C GLY A 139 -20.64 10.37 -3.63
N THR A 140 -19.93 11.19 -4.41
CA THR A 140 -19.48 10.80 -5.76
C THR A 140 -18.10 10.14 -5.71
N PRO A 141 -17.78 9.24 -6.65
CA PRO A 141 -16.47 8.64 -6.73
C PRO A 141 -15.36 9.67 -6.95
N ALA A 142 -14.19 9.35 -6.41
CA ALA A 142 -12.99 10.10 -6.67
C ALA A 142 -12.58 10.08 -8.14
N SER A 143 -12.09 11.21 -8.66
CA SER A 143 -11.55 11.30 -10.02
C SER A 143 -10.02 11.31 -10.05
N GLY A 144 -9.40 11.80 -8.97
CA GLY A 144 -7.94 11.87 -8.86
C GLY A 144 -7.48 12.23 -7.46
N PHE A 145 -6.15 12.27 -7.28
CA PHE A 145 -5.57 12.55 -5.97
C PHE A 145 -5.82 13.98 -5.49
N GLY A 146 -5.93 14.93 -6.43
CA GLY A 146 -6.17 16.34 -6.11
C GLY A 146 -7.51 16.58 -5.41
N ASP A 147 -8.38 15.58 -5.42
CA ASP A 147 -9.62 15.63 -4.66
C ASP A 147 -9.46 15.29 -3.17
N TYR A 148 -8.28 14.81 -2.77
CA TYR A 148 -7.95 14.47 -1.40
C TYR A 148 -6.96 15.47 -0.80
N LYS A 149 -7.14 15.74 0.48
CA LYS A 149 -6.15 16.42 1.33
C LYS A 149 -5.71 15.44 2.41
N ILE A 150 -4.39 15.26 2.54
CA ILE A 150 -3.80 14.44 3.60
C ILE A 150 -3.04 15.34 4.56
N SER A 151 -3.46 15.37 5.81
CA SER A 151 -2.81 16.12 6.89
C SER A 151 -2.44 15.21 8.05
N VAL A 152 -1.33 15.51 8.72
CA VAL A 152 -0.88 14.81 9.92
C VAL A 152 -0.99 15.74 11.12
N VAL A 153 -1.75 15.35 12.13
CA VAL A 153 -1.93 16.11 13.37
C VAL A 153 -0.96 15.56 14.41
N SER A 154 0.21 16.17 14.54
CA SER A 154 1.26 15.72 15.47
C SER A 154 1.09 16.25 16.90
N ASP A 155 0.15 17.16 17.12
CA ASP A 155 -0.08 17.75 18.45
C ASP A 155 -0.46 16.67 19.48
N GLY A 156 0.27 16.65 20.59
CA GLY A 156 0.08 15.70 21.68
C GLY A 156 0.75 14.33 21.50
N LEU A 157 1.49 14.10 20.40
CA LEU A 157 2.27 12.88 20.19
C LEU A 157 3.62 12.92 20.93
N ASN A 158 3.56 12.94 22.27
CA ASN A 158 4.77 12.99 23.10
C ASN A 158 5.64 11.72 22.91
N GLY A 159 6.95 11.93 22.77
CA GLY A 159 7.93 10.86 22.57
C GLY A 159 7.92 10.24 21.18
N VAL A 160 7.32 10.92 20.19
CA VAL A 160 7.25 10.46 18.81
C VAL A 160 7.65 11.60 17.87
N SER A 161 8.61 11.36 16.98
CA SER A 161 8.88 12.24 15.84
C SER A 161 8.12 11.75 14.61
N VAL A 162 7.65 12.69 13.80
CA VAL A 162 6.96 12.43 12.54
C VAL A 162 7.88 12.80 11.40
N GLU A 163 8.08 11.86 10.48
CA GLU A 163 8.76 12.10 9.20
C GLU A 163 7.76 11.84 8.08
N GLU A 164 7.69 12.75 7.11
CA GLU A 164 6.81 12.64 5.96
C GLU A 164 7.65 12.56 4.70
N TYR A 165 7.38 11.56 3.87
CA TYR A 165 7.97 11.34 2.57
C TYR A 165 6.87 11.48 1.51
N LEU A 166 7.22 12.10 0.37
CA LEU A 166 6.33 12.44 -0.77
C LEU A 166 5.31 13.56 -0.48
#